data_AF-A0A7S8F2C5-F1
#
_entry.id   AF-A0A7S8F2C5-F1
#
_cell.length_a   1.000
_cell.length_b   1.000
_cell.length_c   1.000
_cell.angle_alpha   90.00
_cell.angle_beta   90.00
_cell.angle_gamma   90.00
#
_symmetry.space_group_name_H-M   'P 1'
#
loop_
_entity.id
_entity.type
_entity.pdbx_description
1 polymer ?
#
loop_
_entity_poly.entity_id
_entity_poly.type
_entity_poly.pdbx_seq_one_letter_code
_entity_poly.pdbx_strand_id
1 'polypeptide(L)' 'MLVTADSRAVLRDALRQRLGGQRAAEIEQVLPCPAGLSQVEKSAWLMLQNWSSDAPLREQYRSLDDYSRDRMEHLLGALD' A
#
# COMPACT_ATOMS: atom_id res chain seq x y z
N MET A 1 10.54 15.86 -16.51
CA MET A 1 10.86 16.63 -15.29
C MET A 1 10.44 15.75 -14.12
N LEU A 2 11.43 15.16 -13.44
CA LEU A 2 11.23 14.13 -12.41
C LEU A 2 10.66 14.77 -11.16
N VAL A 3 9.38 14.53 -10.88
CA VAL A 3 8.89 14.56 -9.50
C VAL A 3 9.22 13.19 -8.94
N THR A 4 10.45 13.00 -8.45
CA THR A 4 10.70 11.95 -7.46
C THR A 4 10.02 12.41 -6.18
N ALA A 5 8.69 12.30 -6.13
CA ALA A 5 8.00 12.24 -4.87
C ALA A 5 8.70 11.13 -4.08
N ASP A 6 9.13 11.44 -2.87
CA ASP A 6 9.75 10.48 -1.98
C ASP A 6 8.84 9.25 -1.92
N SER A 7 9.28 8.14 -2.54
CA SER A 7 8.47 6.93 -2.70
C SER A 7 7.98 6.43 -1.36
N ARG A 8 8.80 6.60 -0.33
CA ARG A 8 8.44 6.29 1.05
C ARG A 8 7.30 7.16 1.56
N ALA A 9 7.31 8.47 1.31
CA ALA A 9 6.21 9.36 1.70
C ALA A 9 4.92 9.00 0.97
N VAL A 10 4.99 8.76 -0.35
CA VAL A 10 3.82 8.34 -1.16
C VAL A 10 3.22 7.05 -0.66
N LEU A 11 4.04 6.03 -0.40
CA LEU A 11 3.59 4.73 0.11
C LEU A 11 2.99 4.85 1.50
N ARG A 12 3.59 5.66 2.38
CA ARG A 12 3.10 5.91 3.74
C ARG A 12 1.72 6.55 3.72
N ASP A 13 1.54 7.57 2.90
CA ASP A 13 0.26 8.28 2.78
C ASP A 13 -0.83 7.37 2.18
N ALA A 14 -0.47 6.57 1.17
CA ALA A 14 -1.40 5.59 0.60
C ALA A 14 -1.82 4.52 1.62
N LEU A 15 -0.89 4.00 2.43
CA LEU A 15 -1.20 3.06 3.52
C LEU A 15 -2.13 3.68 4.56
N ARG A 16 -1.85 4.92 5.00
CA ARG A 16 -2.71 5.66 5.95
C ARG A 16 -4.12 5.86 5.41
N GLN A 17 -4.26 6.25 4.14
CA GLN A 17 -5.56 6.41 3.50
C GLN A 17 -6.33 5.07 3.48
N ARG A 18 -5.69 3.96 3.11
CA ARG A 18 -6.34 2.63 3.10
C ARG A 18 -6.77 2.17 4.49
N LEU A 19 -5.89 2.28 5.48
CA LEU A 19 -6.21 1.94 6.87
C LEU A 19 -7.35 2.79 7.44
N GLY A 20 -7.44 4.06 7.02
CA GLY A 20 -8.52 4.97 7.35
C GLY A 20 -9.82 4.75 6.56
N GLY A 21 -9.91 3.71 5.72
CA GLY A 21 -11.09 3.40 4.91
C GLY A 21 -11.30 4.35 3.73
N GLN A 22 -10.32 5.19 3.41
CA GLN A 22 -10.42 6.15 2.30
C GLN A 22 -10.09 5.48 0.97
N ARG A 23 -10.73 5.99 -0.09
CA ARG A 23 -10.40 5.61 -1.46
C ARG A 23 -9.10 6.31 -1.87
N ALA A 24 -7.97 5.65 -1.63
CA ALA A 24 -6.69 6.06 -2.20
C ALA A 24 -6.69 5.86 -3.72
N ALA A 25 -5.90 6.69 -4.41
CA ALA A 25 -5.56 6.48 -5.82
C ALA A 25 -4.91 5.10 -6.02
N GLU A 26 -5.03 4.55 -7.23
CA GLU A 26 -4.31 3.32 -7.56
C GLU A 26 -2.82 3.59 -7.50
N ILE A 27 -2.10 2.78 -6.71
CA ILE A 27 -0.69 3.03 -6.44
C ILE A 27 0.17 2.98 -7.72
N GLU A 28 -0.27 2.24 -8.73
CA GLU A 28 0.37 2.18 -10.05
C GLU A 28 0.32 3.51 -10.81
N GLN A 29 -0.71 4.33 -10.58
CA GLN A 29 -0.83 5.64 -11.23
C GLN A 29 0.11 6.68 -10.58
N VAL A 30 0.33 6.54 -9.27
CA VAL A 30 1.15 7.48 -8.48
C VAL A 30 2.62 7.06 -8.46
N LEU A 31 2.89 5.75 -8.46
CA LEU A 31 4.21 5.15 -8.41
C LEU A 31 4.32 4.00 -9.43
N PRO A 32 4.48 4.32 -10.73
CA PRO A 32 4.40 3.34 -11.82
C PRO A 32 5.63 2.42 -11.97
N CYS A 33 6.77 2.79 -11.39
CA CYS A 33 8.02 2.02 -11.55
C CYS A 33 8.59 1.61 -10.19
N PRO A 34 8.38 0.36 -9.73
CA PRO A 34 8.88 -0.11 -8.45
C PRO A 34 10.35 -0.57 -8.47
N ALA A 35 11.05 -0.48 -9.61
CA ALA A 35 12.38 -1.07 -9.77
C ALA A 35 13.41 -0.55 -8.75
N GLY A 36 13.36 0.77 -8.49
CA GLY A 36 14.26 1.46 -7.55
C GLY A 36 13.85 1.39 -6.07
N LEU A 37 12.73 0.73 -5.75
CA LEU A 37 12.24 0.64 -4.37
C LEU A 37 13.07 -0.34 -3.54
N SER A 38 13.25 0.01 -2.26
CA SER A 38 13.75 -0.91 -1.23
C SER A 38 12.80 -2.09 -1.03
N GLN A 39 13.24 -3.13 -0.33
CA GLN A 39 12.42 -4.30 -0.07
C GLN A 39 11.13 -3.97 0.70
N VAL A 40 11.21 -3.05 1.67
CA VAL A 40 10.05 -2.60 2.45
C VAL A 40 9.08 -1.82 1.57
N GLU A 41 9.59 -0.90 0.75
CA GLU A 41 8.76 -0.11 -0.17
C GLU A 41 8.09 -0.99 -1.23
N LYS A 42 8.80 -1.99 -1.79
CA LYS A 42 8.20 -2.97 -2.71
C LYS A 42 7.07 -3.76 -2.04
N SER A 43 7.28 -4.15 -0.78
CA SER A 43 6.26 -4.86 -0.01
C SER A 43 5.02 -3.99 0.22
N ALA A 44 5.21 -2.71 0.56
CA ALA A 44 4.12 -1.74 0.69
C ALA A 44 3.39 -1.50 -0.62
N TRP A 45 4.13 -1.33 -1.72
CA TRP A 45 3.56 -1.15 -3.06
C TRP A 45 2.68 -2.33 -3.47
N LEU A 46 3.18 -3.56 -3.31
CA LEU A 46 2.42 -4.79 -3.59
C LEU A 46 1.18 -4.91 -2.68
N MET A 47 1.32 -4.60 -1.40
CA MET A 47 0.19 -4.64 -0.46
C MET A 47 -0.92 -3.67 -0.87
N LEU A 48 -0.56 -2.46 -1.31
CA LEU A 48 -1.50 -1.45 -1.78
C LEU A 48 -2.15 -1.81 -3.12
N GLN A 49 -1.39 -2.42 -4.02
CA GLN A 49 -1.89 -2.93 -5.30
C GLN A 49 -2.91 -4.05 -5.07
N ASN A 50 -2.53 -5.06 -4.29
CA ASN A 50 -3.38 -6.22 -3.99
C ASN A 50 -4.61 -5.85 -3.17
N TRP A 51 -4.56 -4.80 -2.33
CA TRP A 51 -5.71 -4.34 -1.58
C TRP A 51 -6.93 -4.05 -2.48
N SER A 52 -6.72 -3.41 -3.63
CA SER A 52 -7.84 -3.16 -4.55
C SER A 52 -8.35 -4.45 -5.19
N SER A 53 -7.45 -5.33 -5.61
CA SER A 53 -7.77 -6.60 -6.29
C SER A 53 -8.44 -7.63 -5.40
N ASP A 54 -8.05 -7.68 -4.12
CA ASP A 54 -8.50 -8.70 -3.17
C ASP A 54 -9.76 -8.29 -2.41
N ALA A 55 -10.42 -7.17 -2.77
CA ALA A 55 -11.62 -6.70 -2.08
C ALA A 55 -12.72 -7.77 -1.96
N PRO A 56 -13.07 -8.52 -3.04
CA PRO A 56 -14.07 -9.59 -2.93
C PRO A 56 -13.64 -10.73 -2.01
N LEU A 57 -12.34 -11.01 -1.92
CA LEU A 57 -11.80 -12.05 -1.05
C LEU A 57 -11.85 -11.61 0.41
N ARG A 58 -11.54 -10.34 0.72
CA ARG A 58 -11.63 -9.81 2.09
C ARG A 58 -13.06 -9.76 2.61
N GLU A 59 -14.05 -9.55 1.73
CA GLU A 59 -15.48 -9.66 2.09
C GLU A 59 -15.87 -11.09 2.47
N GLN A 60 -15.31 -12.09 1.79
CA GLN A 60 -15.61 -13.50 2.02
C GLN A 60 -14.83 -14.08 3.21
N TYR A 61 -13.60 -13.63 3.42
CA TYR A 61 -12.69 -14.15 4.43
C TYR A 61 -12.25 -13.05 5.40
N ARG A 62 -12.97 -12.91 6.52
CA ARG A 62 -12.66 -11.91 7.55
C ARG A 62 -11.20 -11.97 8.03
N SER A 63 -10.64 -13.17 8.18
CA SER A 63 -9.25 -13.36 8.57
C SER A 63 -8.25 -12.76 7.58
N LEU A 64 -8.63 -12.62 6.30
CA LEU A 64 -7.82 -11.96 5.29
C LEU A 64 -7.86 -10.43 5.44
N ASP A 65 -8.98 -9.86 5.88
CA ASP A 65 -9.06 -8.42 6.18
C ASP A 65 -8.19 -8.06 7.38
N ASP A 66 -8.33 -8.80 8.49
CA ASP A 66 -7.52 -8.60 9.69
C ASP A 66 -6.01 -8.72 9.36
N TYR A 67 -5.62 -9.82 8.68
CA TYR A 67 -4.24 -10.01 8.23
C TYR A 67 -3.73 -8.87 7.35
N SER A 68 -4.55 -8.40 6.41
CA SER A 68 -4.16 -7.33 5.49
C SER A 68 -3.94 -6.01 6.22
N ARG A 69 -4.78 -5.70 7.22
CA ARG A 69 -4.66 -4.49 8.04
C ARG A 69 -3.41 -4.54 8.92
N ASP A 70 -3.21 -5.64 9.65
CA ASP A 70 -2.01 -5.86 10.47
C ASP A 70 -0.74 -5.72 9.63
N ARG A 71 -0.73 -6.30 8.43
CA ARG A 71 0.41 -6.20 7.51
C ARG A 71 0.65 -4.77 7.05
N MET A 72 -0.40 -4.02 6.74
CA MET A 72 -0.29 -2.61 6.36
C MET A 72 0.23 -1.73 7.50
N GLU A 73 -0.23 -1.95 8.74
CA GLU A 73 0.25 -1.23 9.91
C GLU A 73 1.74 -1.49 10.17
N HIS A 74 2.16 -2.76 10.05
CA HIS A 74 3.57 -3.12 10.18
C HIS A 74 4.44 -2.43 9.11
N LEU A 75 3.99 -2.44 7.86
CA LEU A 75 4.69 -1.77 6.75
C LEU A 75 4.71 -0.25 6.93
N LEU A 76 3.65 0.34 7.47
CA LEU A 76 3.58 1.75 7.79
C LEU A 76 4.65 2.13 8.82
N GLY A 77 4.79 1.35 9.90
CA GLY A 77 5.83 1.57 10.91
C GLY A 77 7.25 1.37 10.39
N ALA A 78 7.46 0.50 9.40
CA ALA A 78 8.76 0.28 8.76
C ALA A 78 9.13 1.36 7.72
N LEU A 79 8.19 2.24 7.35
CA LEU A 79 8.37 3.34 6.40
C LEU A 79 8.50 4.71 7.09
N ASP A 80 8.31 4.81 8.40
CA ASP A 80 8.62 6.01 9.19
C ASP A 80 10.14 6.16 9.41
#